data_AF-A0A7U9RVK6-F1
#
_entry.id   AF-A0A7U9RVK6-F1
#
_cell.length_a   1.000
_cell.length_b   1.000
_cell.length_c   1.000
_cell.angle_alpha   90.00
_cell.angle_beta   90.00
_cell.angle_gamma   90.00
#
_symmetry.space_group_name_H-M   'P 1'
#
loop_
_entity.id
_entity.type
_entity.pdbx_description
1 polymer ?
#
loop_
_entity_poly.entity_id
_entity_poly.type
_entity_poly.pdbx_seq_one_letter_code
_entity_poly.pdbx_strand_id
1 'polypeptide(L)' 'MKKILGIIFLVFGLVEVIALSVASTFDRVEYTDQNHFVGFMSFYDLWIFLIGALIGIFLGVLLLVLELKK' A
#
# COMPACT_ATOMS: atom_id res chain seq x y z
N MET A 1 -17.96 -15.71 6.27
CA MET A 1 -17.81 -14.35 5.66
C MET A 1 -16.47 -13.70 6.00
N LYS A 2 -15.89 -13.92 7.20
CA LYS A 2 -14.59 -13.36 7.60
C LYS A 2 -13.44 -13.79 6.69
N LYS A 3 -13.45 -15.03 6.19
CA LYS A 3 -12.48 -15.51 5.20
C LYS A 3 -12.45 -14.68 3.91
N ILE A 4 -13.62 -14.42 3.31
CA ILE A 4 -13.72 -13.64 2.07
C ILE A 4 -13.27 -12.20 2.32
N LEU A 5 -13.72 -11.60 3.43
CA LEU A 5 -13.30 -10.24 3.81
C LEU A 5 -11.78 -10.14 4.04
N GLY A 6 -11.19 -11.14 4.72
CA GLY A 6 -9.74 -11.20 4.93
C GLY A 6 -8.95 -11.31 3.62
N ILE A 7 -9.44 -12.09 2.66
CA ILE A 7 -8.86 -12.17 1.32
C ILE A 7 -8.95 -10.83 0.59
N ILE A 8 -10.09 -10.14 0.66
CA ILE A 8 -10.27 -8.81 0.03
C ILE A 8 -9.24 -7.82 0.58
N PHE A 9 -9.10 -7.73 1.90
CA PHE A 9 -8.12 -6.85 2.54
C PHE A 9 -6.68 -7.17 2.14
N LEU A 10 -6.33 -8.46 2.07
CA LEU A 10 -5.01 -8.90 1.63
C LEU A 10 -4.72 -8.53 0.17
N VAL A 11 -5.66 -8.81 -0.72
CA VAL A 11 -5.52 -8.48 -2.15
C VAL A 11 -5.39 -6.99 -2.34
N PHE A 12 -6.25 -6.20 -1.69
CA PHE A 12 -6.21 -4.74 -1.79
C PHE A 12 -4.86 -4.19 -1.32
N GLY A 13 -4.40 -4.57 -0.12
CA GLY A 13 -3.12 -4.09 0.39
C GLY A 13 -1.91 -4.55 -0.43
N LEU A 14 -1.92 -5.76 -0.99
CA LEU A 14 -0.86 -6.22 -1.89
C LEU A 14 -0.85 -5.45 -3.22
N VAL A 15 -2.02 -5.20 -3.80
CA VAL A 15 -2.15 -4.41 -5.04
C VAL A 15 -1.66 -2.99 -4.81
N GLU A 16 -1.98 -2.40 -3.66
CA GLU A 16 -1.52 -1.06 -3.29
C GLU A 16 0.01 -0.99 -3.15
N VAL A 17 0.66 -1.98 -2.51
CA VAL A 17 2.13 -2.06 -2.46
C VAL A 17 2.74 -2.16 -3.86
N ILE A 18 2.17 -2.98 -4.75
CA ILE A 18 2.66 -3.11 -6.13
C ILE A 18 2.50 -1.79 -6.86
N ALA A 19 1.33 -1.15 -6.77
CA ALA A 19 1.07 0.14 -7.40
C ALA A 19 2.02 1.23 -6.89
N LEU A 20 2.27 1.29 -5.58
CA LEU A 20 3.24 2.22 -4.99
C LEU A 20 4.67 1.96 -5.43
N SER A 21 5.07 0.68 -5.54
CA SER A 21 6.39 0.29 -6.02
C SER A 21 6.60 0.68 -7.49
N VAL A 22 5.55 0.52 -8.30
CA VAL A 22 5.54 0.96 -9.70
C VAL A 22 5.62 2.48 -9.76
N ALA A 23 4.74 3.19 -9.04
CA ALA A 23 4.72 4.64 -9.01
C ALA A 23 6.07 5.20 -8.57
N SER A 24 6.67 4.69 -7.49
CA SER A 24 7.98 5.15 -6.99
C SER A 24 9.14 4.86 -7.95
N THR A 25 9.06 3.80 -8.75
CA THR A 25 10.06 3.48 -9.77
C THR A 25 10.00 4.46 -10.95
N PHE A 26 8.79 4.91 -11.31
CA PHE A 26 8.57 5.90 -12.36
C PHE A 26 8.68 7.35 -11.88
N ASP A 27 8.61 7.56 -10.57
CA ASP A 27 8.90 8.81 -9.87
C ASP A 27 10.42 9.08 -9.85
N ARG A 28 11.02 9.09 -11.05
CA ARG A 28 12.42 9.43 -11.22
C ARG A 28 12.58 10.89 -10.85
N VAL A 29 13.25 11.11 -9.73
CA VAL A 29 13.68 12.40 -9.21
C VAL A 29 14.39 13.20 -10.31
N GLU A 30 13.65 14.09 -10.98
CA GLU A 30 14.26 15.20 -11.71
C GLU A 30 14.47 16.29 -10.66
N TYR A 31 15.72 16.45 -10.20
CA TYR A 31 16.10 17.59 -9.39
C TYR A 31 16.00 18.83 -10.28
N THR A 32 14.82 19.44 -10.30
CA THR A 32 14.67 20.78 -10.86
C THR A 32 15.22 21.78 -9.85
N ASP A 33 15.85 22.86 -10.32
CA ASP A 33 16.54 23.92 -9.55
C ASP A 33 15.68 24.62 -8.47
N GLN A 34 14.44 24.16 -8.21
CA GLN A 34 13.48 24.77 -7.30
C GLN A 34 13.24 24.00 -5.99
N ASN A 35 14.09 23.03 -5.60
CA ASN A 35 13.88 22.20 -4.39
C ASN A 35 12.50 21.48 -4.35
N HIS A 36 11.84 21.34 -5.50
CA HIS A 36 10.57 20.64 -5.61
C HIS A 36 10.79 19.33 -6.37
N PHE A 37 10.42 18.23 -5.74
CA PHE A 37 10.28 16.94 -6.41
C PHE A 37 9.18 17.07 -7.46
N VAL A 38 9.52 17.01 -8.74
CA VAL A 38 8.53 16.92 -9.82
C VAL A 38 8.21 15.44 -9.99
N GLY A 39 7.39 14.96 -9.06
CA GLY A 39 6.95 13.57 -9.00
C GLY A 39 5.43 13.46 -9.09
N PHE A 40 4.91 12.28 -9.45
CA PHE A 40 3.46 12.02 -9.52
C PHE A 40 2.78 12.08 -8.14
N MET A 41 3.54 11.87 -7.07
CA MET A 41 3.08 11.93 -5.67
C MET A 41 4.14 12.60 -4.80
N SER A 42 3.72 13.29 -3.74
CA SER A 42 4.68 13.76 -2.74
C SER A 42 5.21 12.58 -1.90
N PHE A 43 6.38 12.75 -1.29
CA PHE A 43 6.92 11.77 -0.35
C PHE A 43 5.90 11.44 0.76
N TYR A 44 5.18 12.44 1.26
CA TYR A 44 4.15 12.28 2.29
C TYR A 44 3.00 11.37 1.84
N ASP A 45 2.54 11.52 0.59
CA ASP A 45 1.47 10.68 0.04
C ASP A 45 1.91 9.22 -0.04
N LEU A 46 3.15 8.96 -0.46
CA LEU A 46 3.74 7.62 -0.52
C LEU A 46 3.67 6.90 0.84
N TRP A 47 3.99 7.61 1.93
CA TRP A 47 3.93 7.04 3.29
C TRP A 47 2.51 6.74 3.73
N ILE A 48 1.55 7.61 3.42
CA ILE A 48 0.14 7.38 3.77
C ILE A 48 -0.36 6.10 3.10
N PHE A 49 -0.14 5.96 1.79
CA PHE A 49 -0.60 4.78 1.05
C PHE A 49 0.15 3.52 1.49
N LEU A 50 1.46 3.61 1.78
CA LEU A 50 2.21 2.47 2.31
C LEU A 50 1.66 2.00 3.67
N ILE A 51 1.39 2.93 4.59
CA ILE A 51 0.81 2.61 5.89
C ILE A 51 -0.59 2.01 5.73
N GLY A 52 -1.42 2.58 4.85
CA GLY A 52 -2.75 2.06 4.51
C GLY A 52 -2.68 0.61 4.02
N ALA A 53 -1.77 0.33 3.09
CA ALA A 53 -1.55 -1.00 2.54
C ALA A 53 -1.12 -2.00 3.62
N LEU A 54 -0.19 -1.62 4.50
CA LEU A 54 0.26 -2.47 5.62
C LEU A 54 -0.88 -2.78 6.60
N ILE A 55 -1.71 -1.80 6.92
CA ILE A 55 -2.89 -1.99 7.77
C ILE A 55 -3.88 -2.96 7.09
N GLY A 56 -4.14 -2.77 5.80
CA GLY A 56 -4.99 -3.67 5.02
C GLY A 56 -4.49 -5.12 5.05
N ILE A 57 -3.20 -5.34 4.79
CA ILE A 57 -2.57 -6.66 4.86
C ILE A 57 -2.70 -7.24 6.27
N PHE A 58 -2.38 -6.47 7.31
CA PHE A 58 -2.47 -6.92 8.69
C PHE A 58 -3.89 -7.36 9.08
N LEU A 59 -4.90 -6.55 8.76
CA LEU A 59 -6.30 -6.88 9.01
C LEU A 59 -6.73 -8.12 8.23
N GLY A 60 -6.29 -8.25 6.98
CA GLY A 60 -6.55 -9.43 6.16
C GLY A 60 -5.99 -10.72 6.78
N VAL A 61 -4.72 -10.70 7.20
CA VAL A 61 -4.07 -11.82 7.91
C VAL A 61 -4.80 -12.13 9.21
N LEU A 62 -5.09 -11.11 10.03
CA LEU A 62 -5.76 -11.28 11.30
C LEU A 62 -7.11 -11.98 11.14
N LEU A 63 -7.93 -11.54 10.17
CA LEU A 63 -9.23 -12.15 9.87
C LEU A 63 -9.11 -13.61 9.43
N LEU A 64 -8.09 -13.95 8.64
CA LEU A 64 -7.84 -15.33 8.22
C LEU A 64 -7.40 -16.22 9.38
N VAL A 65 -6.49 -15.72 10.22
CA VAL A 65 -6.04 -16.45 11.43
C VAL A 65 -7.19 -16.70 12.40
N LEU A 66 -8.07 -15.71 12.58
CA LEU A 66 -9.25 -15.85 13.43
C LEU A 66 -10.28 -16.86 12.88
N GLU A 67 -10.37 -17.01 11.56
CA GLU A 67 -11.23 -18.03 10.95
C GLU A 67 -10.61 -19.44 11.10
N LEU A 68 -9.28 -19.57 11.01
CA LEU A 68 -8.58 -20.86 11.18
C LEU A 68 -8.63 -21.39 12.62
N LYS A 69 -8.75 -20.50 13.62
CA LYS A 69 -8.86 -20.87 15.03
C LYS A 69 -10.29 -21.22 15.47
N LYS A 70 -11.26 -21.13 14.55
CA LYS A 70 -12.66 -21.47 14.78
C LYS A 70 -12.92 -22.93 14.41
#